data_AF-A0A9J7ZQN1-F1
#
_entry.id   AF-A0A9J7ZQN1-F1
#
_cell.length_a   1.000
_cell.length_b   1.000
_cell.length_c   1.000
_cell.angle_alpha   90.00
_cell.angle_beta   90.00
_cell.angle_gamma   90.00
#
_symmetry.space_group_name_H-M   'P 1'
#
loop_
_entity.id
_entity.type
_entity.pdbx_description
1 polymer ?
#
loop_
_entity_poly.entity_id
_entity_poly.type
_entity_poly.pdbx_seq_one_letter_code
_entity_poly.pdbx_strand_id
1 'polypeptide(L)'
;MGIMNSFVNDIFERIAGESSRLAHYNKRSTITSREIQTAVRLLLPGELAKHAVSEGTKAVTKTAAKGGKKRRKSRKESYAIYVYKVLKQVHPDTGISSKAMGIMNSFVNDIFERIAGESSRLAHYNKRSTITSREIQTAVRLLLPGELAKHAVSEGTKAVTKYTSSK
;
A
#
# COMPACT_ATOMS: atom_id res chain seq x y z
N MET A 1 -0.07 11.04 11.88
CA MET A 1 0.77 10.70 10.71
C MET A 1 1.57 9.41 10.90
N GLY A 2 2.40 9.26 11.95
CA GLY A 2 3.26 8.06 12.11
C GLY A 2 2.52 6.71 12.09
N ILE A 3 1.32 6.67 12.66
CA ILE A 3 0.47 5.47 12.73
C ILE A 3 -0.08 5.09 11.36
N MET A 4 -0.53 6.08 10.57
CA MET A 4 -1.03 5.83 9.22
C MET A 4 0.09 5.29 8.33
N ASN A 5 1.31 5.80 8.51
CA ASN A 5 2.48 5.27 7.82
C ASN A 5 2.76 3.82 8.22
N SER A 6 2.79 3.47 9.51
CA SER A 6 3.02 2.08 9.93
C SER A 6 1.96 1.11 9.37
N PHE A 7 0.71 1.54 9.28
CA PHE A 7 -0.36 0.74 8.67
C PHE A 7 -0.14 0.50 7.18
N VAL A 8 0.17 1.55 6.42
CA VAL A 8 0.46 1.45 4.98
C VAL A 8 1.69 0.56 4.74
N ASN A 9 2.67 0.63 5.64
CA ASN A 9 3.90 -0.15 5.56
C ASN A 9 3.64 -1.65 5.76
N ASP A 10 2.87 -2.05 6.78
CA ASP A 10 2.54 -3.46 7.02
C ASP A 10 1.76 -4.07 5.85
N ILE A 11 0.76 -3.36 5.31
CA ILE A 11 0.01 -3.80 4.11
C ILE A 11 0.97 -3.99 2.94
N PHE A 12 1.92 -3.06 2.77
CA PHE A 12 2.90 -3.12 1.70
C PHE A 12 3.88 -4.29 1.87
N GLU A 13 4.41 -4.51 3.08
CA GLU A 13 5.33 -5.62 3.40
C GLU A 13 4.68 -6.97 3.07
N ARG A 14 3.41 -7.14 3.42
CA ARG A 14 2.66 -8.36 3.11
C ARG A 14 2.49 -8.58 1.62
N ILE A 15 2.12 -7.55 0.87
CA ILE A 15 1.96 -7.67 -0.60
C ILE A 15 3.31 -7.92 -1.25
N ALA A 16 4.37 -7.24 -0.82
CA ALA A 16 5.72 -7.43 -1.36
C ALA A 16 6.24 -8.85 -1.05
N GLY A 17 6.04 -9.33 0.17
CA GLY A 17 6.43 -10.68 0.59
C GLY A 17 5.67 -11.76 -0.18
N GLU A 18 4.35 -11.63 -0.31
CA GLU A 18 3.54 -12.59 -1.06
C GLU A 18 3.85 -12.55 -2.57
N SER A 19 4.06 -11.35 -3.13
CA SER A 19 4.49 -11.20 -4.53
C SER A 19 5.87 -11.83 -4.78
N SER A 20 6.78 -11.73 -3.81
CA SER A 20 8.10 -12.34 -3.89
C SER A 20 8.02 -13.87 -3.80
N ARG A 21 7.21 -14.41 -2.88
CA ARG A 21 6.93 -15.87 -2.81
C ARG A 21 6.39 -16.41 -4.13
N LEU A 22 5.44 -15.71 -4.73
CA LEU A 22 4.88 -16.07 -6.04
C LEU A 22 5.94 -15.99 -7.16
N ALA A 23 6.84 -15.01 -7.11
CA ALA A 23 7.94 -14.91 -8.07
C ALA A 23 8.92 -16.09 -7.91
N HIS A 24 9.30 -16.44 -6.67
CA HIS A 24 10.15 -17.59 -6.37
C HIS A 24 9.51 -18.92 -6.78
N TYR A 25 8.20 -19.08 -6.54
CA TYR A 25 7.44 -20.26 -6.99
C TYR A 25 7.52 -20.43 -8.52
N ASN A 26 7.48 -19.31 -9.25
CA ASN A 26 7.63 -19.29 -10.71
C ASN A 26 9.10 -19.28 -11.19
N LYS A 27 10.08 -19.51 -10.29
CA LYS A 27 11.53 -19.48 -10.57
C LYS A 27 12.01 -18.15 -11.18
N ARG A 28 11.38 -17.03 -10.77
CA ARG A 28 11.73 -15.67 -11.21
C ARG A 28 12.36 -14.87 -10.08
N SER A 29 13.44 -14.16 -10.38
CA SER A 29 14.10 -13.20 -9.47
C SER A 29 13.51 -11.79 -9.53
N THR A 30 12.46 -11.58 -10.35
CA THR A 30 11.84 -10.26 -10.56
C THR A 30 10.32 -10.35 -10.44
N ILE A 31 9.76 -9.50 -9.57
CA ILE A 31 8.32 -9.31 -9.39
C ILE A 31 7.73 -8.55 -10.58
N THR A 32 6.73 -9.14 -11.24
CA THR A 32 6.00 -8.53 -12.35
C THR A 32 4.61 -8.06 -11.90
N SER A 33 3.92 -7.36 -12.79
CA SER A 33 2.55 -6.91 -12.55
C SER A 33 1.59 -8.07 -12.21
N ARG A 34 1.88 -9.28 -12.67
CA ARG A 34 1.05 -10.46 -12.42
C ARG A 34 1.12 -10.92 -10.98
N GLU A 35 2.32 -11.04 -10.42
CA GLU A 35 2.50 -11.46 -9.03
C GLU A 35 1.88 -10.43 -8.09
N ILE A 36 2.04 -9.13 -8.36
CA ILE A 36 1.43 -8.06 -7.55
C ILE A 36 -0.09 -8.10 -7.61
N GLN A 37 -0.68 -8.23 -8.80
CA GLN A 37 -2.13 -8.33 -8.93
C GLN A 37 -2.68 -9.60 -8.26
N THR A 38 -1.92 -10.69 -8.27
CA THR A 38 -2.31 -11.94 -7.61
C THR A 38 -2.22 -11.79 -6.10
N ALA A 39 -1.12 -11.23 -5.57
CA ALA A 39 -0.96 -10.93 -4.16
C ALA A 39 -2.05 -9.99 -3.64
N VAL A 40 -2.35 -8.91 -4.34
CA VAL A 40 -3.42 -7.96 -3.98
C VAL A 40 -4.79 -8.65 -3.92
N ARG A 41 -5.09 -9.57 -4.84
CA ARG A 41 -6.35 -10.34 -4.84
C ARG A 41 -6.43 -11.37 -3.73
N LEU A 42 -5.30 -11.94 -3.32
CA LEU A 42 -5.23 -12.90 -2.21
C LEU A 42 -5.33 -12.20 -0.86
N LEU A 43 -4.75 -11.00 -0.75
CA LEU A 43 -4.70 -10.23 0.49
C LEU A 43 -5.99 -9.43 0.72
N LEU A 44 -6.62 -8.85 -0.30
CA LEU A 44 -7.80 -8.00 -0.11
C LEU A 44 -9.10 -8.65 -0.59
N PRO A 45 -10.22 -8.47 0.13
CA PRO A 45 -11.51 -9.02 -0.27
C PRO A 45 -12.04 -8.31 -1.52
N GLY A 46 -12.57 -9.13 -2.45
CA GLY A 46 -13.42 -8.79 -3.61
C GLY A 46 -13.35 -7.35 -4.14
N GLU A 47 -14.15 -6.45 -3.57
CA GLU A 47 -14.34 -5.06 -3.98
C GLU A 47 -13.04 -4.23 -3.92
N LEU A 48 -12.26 -4.36 -2.84
CA LEU A 48 -10.97 -3.65 -2.70
C LEU A 48 -9.96 -4.16 -3.72
N ALA A 49 -9.88 -5.48 -3.91
CA ALA A 49 -8.98 -6.08 -4.89
C ALA A 49 -9.35 -5.71 -6.33
N LYS A 50 -10.64 -5.66 -6.67
CA LYS A 50 -11.12 -5.26 -8.01
C LYS A 50 -10.78 -3.81 -8.33
N HIS A 51 -11.02 -2.89 -7.40
CA HIS A 51 -10.66 -1.48 -7.57
C HIS A 51 -9.15 -1.25 -7.64
N ALA A 52 -8.39 -1.87 -6.74
CA ALA A 52 -6.93 -1.81 -6.73
C ALA A 52 -6.32 -2.33 -8.05
N VAL A 53 -6.82 -3.46 -8.55
CA VAL A 53 -6.35 -4.03 -9.82
C VAL A 53 -6.76 -3.16 -11.00
N SER A 54 -7.98 -2.60 -11.00
CA SER A 54 -8.46 -1.67 -12.03
C SER A 54 -7.65 -0.37 -12.08
N GLU A 55 -7.34 0.24 -10.94
CA GLU A 55 -6.50 1.44 -10.89
C GLU A 55 -5.04 1.11 -11.27
N GLY A 56 -4.55 -0.06 -10.87
CA GLY A 56 -3.26 -0.58 -11.32
C GLY A 56 -3.17 -0.76 -12.84
N THR A 57 -4.19 -1.36 -13.46
CA THR A 57 -4.23 -1.53 -14.92
C THR A 57 -4.37 -0.19 -15.66
N LYS A 58 -5.18 0.76 -15.16
CA LYS A 58 -5.29 2.12 -15.72
C LYS A 58 -3.99 2.92 -15.63
N ALA A 59 -3.24 2.78 -14.54
CA ALA A 59 -1.95 3.42 -14.38
C ALA A 59 -0.92 2.88 -15.39
N VAL A 60 -0.96 1.57 -15.65
CA VAL A 60 -0.12 0.92 -16.65
C VAL A 60 -0.47 1.35 -18.08
N THR A 61 -1.77 1.41 -18.45
CA THR A 61 -2.18 1.82 -19.81
C THR A 61 -1.87 3.28 -20.11
N LYS A 62 -2.00 4.18 -19.14
CA LYS A 62 -1.54 5.58 -19.27
C LYS A 62 -0.03 5.72 -19.46
N THR A 63 0.76 4.73 -19.01
CA THR A 63 2.22 4.74 -19.14
C THR A 63 2.67 4.17 -20.49
N ALA A 64 1.91 3.23 -21.07
CA ALA A 64 2.16 2.67 -22.40
C ALA A 64 1.76 3.60 -23.55
N ALA A 65 0.80 4.51 -23.34
CA ALA A 65 0.27 5.39 -24.40
C ALA A 65 1.07 6.68 -24.66
N LYS A 66 2.12 6.99 -23.90
CA LYS A 66 2.92 8.23 -24.10
C LYS A 66 4.22 7.96 -24.85
N GLY A 67 4.09 7.76 -26.15
CA GLY A 67 5.14 8.10 -27.10
C GLY A 67 5.23 9.62 -27.25
N GLY A 68 6.39 10.20 -26.96
CA GLY A 68 6.74 11.54 -27.39
C GLY A 68 6.55 12.70 -26.38
N LYS A 69 7.60 13.52 -26.32
CA LYS A 69 7.75 14.84 -25.67
C LYS A 69 8.10 14.84 -24.16
N LYS A 70 9.38 15.16 -23.94
CA LYS A 70 10.09 15.49 -22.70
C LYS A 70 9.46 16.74 -22.05
N ARG A 71 8.26 16.64 -21.48
CA ARG A 71 7.69 17.70 -20.63
C ARG A 71 8.42 17.69 -19.29
N ARG A 72 8.86 18.87 -18.84
CA ARG A 72 9.39 19.16 -17.50
C ARG A 72 8.68 18.28 -16.47
N LYS A 73 9.40 17.33 -15.90
CA LYS A 73 8.85 16.33 -14.99
C LYS A 73 8.47 17.06 -13.71
N SER A 74 7.21 17.49 -13.59
CA SER A 74 6.60 17.70 -12.28
C SER A 74 6.94 16.47 -11.46
N ARG A 75 7.50 16.68 -10.27
CA ARG A 75 7.90 15.62 -9.35
C ARG A 75 6.64 14.80 -9.08
N LYS A 76 6.45 13.70 -9.82
CA LYS A 76 5.42 12.72 -9.50
C LYS A 76 5.74 12.27 -8.09
N GLU A 77 4.94 12.71 -7.12
CA GLU A 77 4.96 12.15 -5.79
C GLU A 77 4.75 10.66 -5.96
N SER A 78 5.81 9.91 -5.70
CA SER A 78 5.84 8.49 -5.93
C SER A 78 6.42 7.83 -4.71
N TYR A 79 5.68 6.84 -4.24
CA TYR A 79 6.12 5.93 -3.20
C TYR A 79 7.21 4.97 -3.70
N ALA A 80 7.70 5.09 -4.94
CA ALA A 80 8.66 4.14 -5.52
C ALA A 80 9.93 3.95 -4.68
N ILE A 81 10.48 5.01 -4.08
CA ILE A 81 11.63 4.91 -3.18
C ILE A 81 11.25 4.12 -1.92
N TYR A 82 10.06 4.37 -1.39
CA TYR A 82 9.53 3.69 -0.20
C TYR A 82 9.29 2.21 -0.48
N VAL A 83 8.60 1.91 -1.58
CA VAL A 83 8.35 0.57 -2.12
C VAL A 83 9.66 -0.19 -2.32
N TYR A 84 10.69 0.45 -2.88
CA TYR A 84 11.99 -0.18 -3.09
C TYR A 84 12.73 -0.48 -1.79
N LYS A 85 12.74 0.46 -0.84
CA LYS A 85 13.37 0.28 0.48
C LYS A 85 12.77 -0.92 1.21
N VAL A 86 11.44 -0.98 1.27
CA VAL A 86 10.76 -2.06 1.98
C VAL A 86 10.91 -3.39 1.24
N LEU A 87 10.84 -3.40 -0.09
CA LEU A 87 11.11 -4.61 -0.86
C LEU A 87 12.51 -5.18 -0.54
N LYS A 88 13.53 -4.33 -0.45
CA LYS A 88 14.89 -4.76 -0.12
C LYS A 88 15.07 -5.16 1.34
N GLN A 89 14.23 -4.67 2.26
CA GLN A 89 14.22 -5.14 3.65
C GLN A 89 13.67 -6.57 3.76
N VAL A 90 12.65 -6.92 2.97
CA VAL A 90 12.01 -8.25 3.03
C VAL A 90 12.70 -9.25 2.09
N HIS A 91 13.15 -8.81 0.92
CA HIS A 91 13.80 -9.63 -0.10
C HIS A 91 14.96 -8.88 -0.81
N PRO A 92 16.19 -8.98 -0.27
CA PRO A 92 17.35 -8.27 -0.81
C PRO A 92 17.68 -8.61 -2.26
N ASP A 93 17.45 -9.86 -2.67
CA ASP A 93 17.85 -10.37 -3.99
C ASP A 93 16.74 -10.24 -5.06
N THR A 94 15.54 -9.82 -4.66
CA THR A 94 14.40 -9.71 -5.57
C THR A 94 14.34 -8.34 -6.21
N GLY A 95 14.16 -8.30 -7.53
CA GLY A 95 13.89 -7.10 -8.32
C GLY A 95 12.40 -6.83 -8.48
N ILE A 96 12.03 -5.60 -8.82
CA ILE A 96 10.66 -5.24 -9.20
C ILE A 96 10.65 -4.53 -10.55
N SER A 97 9.80 -5.00 -11.47
CA SER A 97 9.66 -4.37 -12.78
C SER A 97 9.04 -2.97 -12.68
N SER A 98 9.34 -2.08 -13.63
CA SER A 98 8.78 -0.71 -13.68
C SER A 98 7.24 -0.71 -13.76
N LYS A 99 6.66 -1.68 -14.46
CA LYS A 99 5.21 -1.89 -14.55
C LYS A 99 4.61 -2.29 -13.22
N ALA A 100 5.26 -3.21 -12.50
CA ALA A 100 4.85 -3.63 -11.17
C ALA A 100 4.97 -2.49 -10.15
N MET A 101 6.05 -1.70 -10.23
CA MET A 101 6.25 -0.49 -9.42
C MET A 101 5.11 0.54 -9.62
N GLY A 102 4.66 0.74 -10.87
CA GLY A 102 3.53 1.62 -11.17
C GLY A 102 2.23 1.17 -10.50
N ILE A 103 1.95 -0.14 -10.53
CA ILE A 103 0.78 -0.73 -9.87
C ILE A 103 0.86 -0.56 -8.36
N MET A 104 2.02 -0.84 -7.75
CA MET A 104 2.22 -0.65 -6.30
C MET A 104 2.03 0.79 -5.89
N ASN A 105 2.57 1.73 -6.68
CA ASN A 105 2.40 3.15 -6.39
C ASN A 105 0.92 3.57 -6.41
N SER A 106 0.15 3.13 -7.39
CA SER A 106 -1.29 3.41 -7.45
C SER A 106 -2.05 2.74 -6.31
N PHE A 107 -1.69 1.50 -5.98
CA PHE A 107 -2.30 0.75 -4.90
C PHE A 107 -2.11 1.42 -3.54
N VAL A 108 -0.89 1.88 -3.23
CA VAL A 108 -0.60 2.60 -1.98
C VAL A 108 -1.43 3.89 -1.87
N ASN A 109 -1.59 4.62 -2.98
CA ASN A 109 -2.44 5.82 -3.00
C ASN A 109 -3.91 5.50 -2.72
N ASP A 110 -4.48 4.49 -3.39
CA ASP A 110 -5.90 4.10 -3.20
C ASP A 110 -6.18 3.67 -1.74
N ILE A 111 -5.29 2.87 -1.14
CA ILE A 111 -5.44 2.48 0.27
C ILE A 111 -5.30 3.66 1.21
N PHE A 112 -4.33 4.55 0.97
CA PHE A 112 -4.13 5.74 1.78
C PHE A 112 -5.37 6.64 1.75
N GLU A 113 -5.92 6.92 0.56
CA GLU A 113 -7.11 7.74 0.37
C GLU A 113 -8.35 7.10 1.03
N ARG A 114 -8.53 5.77 0.91
CA ARG A 114 -9.62 5.06 1.58
C ARG A 114 -9.52 5.15 3.10
N ILE A 115 -8.35 4.90 3.67
CA ILE A 115 -8.14 5.00 5.12
C ILE A 115 -8.36 6.43 5.59
N ALA A 116 -7.83 7.43 4.87
CA ALA A 116 -8.01 8.85 5.20
C ALA A 116 -9.47 9.26 5.14
N GLY A 117 -10.20 8.85 4.09
CA GLY A 117 -11.60 9.17 3.91
C GLY A 117 -12.50 8.54 4.98
N GLU A 118 -12.25 7.28 5.33
CA GLU A 118 -12.99 6.60 6.41
C GLU A 118 -12.64 7.18 7.79
N SER A 119 -11.36 7.47 8.04
CA SER A 119 -10.92 8.10 9.29
C SER A 119 -11.51 9.50 9.46
N SER A 120 -11.60 10.27 8.37
CA SER A 120 -12.24 11.59 8.36
C SER A 120 -13.73 11.47 8.68
N ARG A 121 -14.45 10.55 8.03
CA ARG A 121 -15.85 10.28 8.34
C ARG A 121 -16.06 9.91 9.81
N LEU A 122 -15.21 9.04 10.37
CA LEU A 122 -15.25 8.69 11.79
C LEU A 122 -14.97 9.89 12.72
N ALA A 123 -14.03 10.76 12.37
CA ALA A 123 -13.76 11.97 13.13
C ALA A 123 -14.98 12.91 13.13
N HIS A 124 -15.61 13.08 11.97
CA HIS A 124 -16.84 13.87 11.82
C HIS A 124 -18.02 13.28 12.62
N TYR A 125 -18.21 11.95 12.62
CA TYR A 125 -19.21 11.30 13.47
C TYR A 125 -18.99 11.59 14.96
N ASN A 126 -17.72 11.61 15.39
CA ASN A 126 -17.34 11.94 16.76
C ASN A 126 -17.33 13.46 17.04
N LYS A 127 -17.80 14.30 16.11
CA LYS A 127 -17.79 15.77 16.17
C LYS A 127 -16.39 16.36 16.43
N ARG A 128 -15.35 15.70 15.92
CA ARG A 128 -13.96 16.14 16.00
C ARG A 128 -13.47 16.59 14.63
N SER A 129 -12.74 17.69 14.59
CA SER A 129 -12.05 18.18 13.38
C SER A 129 -10.68 17.51 13.17
N THR A 130 -10.16 16.83 14.19
CA THR A 130 -8.84 16.21 14.18
C THR A 130 -8.97 14.69 14.13
N ILE A 131 -8.34 14.06 13.13
CA ILE A 131 -8.20 12.61 13.03
C ILE A 131 -7.17 12.13 14.05
N THR A 132 -7.57 11.24 14.97
CA THR A 132 -6.66 10.65 15.96
C THR A 132 -6.30 9.21 15.59
N SER A 133 -5.40 8.61 16.37
CA SER A 133 -5.01 7.20 16.24
C SER A 133 -6.21 6.24 16.29
N ARG A 134 -7.26 6.60 17.05
CA ARG A 134 -8.47 5.81 17.22
C ARG A 134 -9.30 5.71 15.95
N GLU A 135 -9.50 6.83 15.26
CA GLU A 135 -10.22 6.83 13.98
C GLU A 135 -9.45 6.03 12.92
N ILE A 136 -8.12 6.16 12.88
CA ILE A 136 -7.28 5.40 11.94
C ILE A 136 -7.33 3.89 12.24
N GLN A 137 -7.19 3.50 13.51
CA GLN A 137 -7.30 2.08 13.90
C GLN A 137 -8.67 1.49 13.57
N THR A 138 -9.73 2.26 13.76
CA THR A 138 -11.09 1.83 13.45
C THR A 138 -11.31 1.74 11.94
N ALA A 139 -10.87 2.74 11.16
CA ALA A 139 -10.92 2.73 9.70
C ALA A 139 -10.19 1.52 9.11
N VAL A 140 -9.01 1.18 9.64
CA VAL A 140 -8.25 0.00 9.19
C VAL A 140 -9.00 -1.30 9.47
N ARG A 141 -9.64 -1.41 10.64
CA ARG A 141 -10.48 -2.58 10.97
C ARG A 141 -11.72 -2.70 10.08
N LEU A 142 -12.26 -1.57 9.59
CA LEU A 142 -13.39 -1.56 8.67
C LEU A 142 -12.98 -1.90 7.23
N LEU A 143 -11.78 -1.48 6.81
CA LEU A 143 -11.33 -1.60 5.42
C LEU A 143 -10.59 -2.90 5.12
N LEU A 144 -9.92 -3.50 6.12
CA LEU A 144 -9.11 -4.71 5.94
C LEU A 144 -9.78 -5.95 6.52
N PRO A 145 -9.62 -7.13 5.87
CA PRO A 145 -10.18 -8.38 6.37
C PRO A 145 -9.41 -8.88 7.60
N GLY A 146 -10.13 -9.48 8.56
CA GLY A 146 -9.66 -10.25 9.72
C GLY A 146 -8.16 -10.20 10.06
N GLU A 147 -7.39 -11.15 9.54
CA GLU A 147 -5.95 -11.33 9.83
C GLU A 147 -5.07 -10.14 9.40
N LEU A 148 -5.45 -9.40 8.36
CA LEU A 148 -4.76 -8.17 7.97
C LEU A 148 -5.06 -7.04 8.95
N ALA A 149 -6.32 -6.86 9.33
CA ALA A 149 -6.69 -5.83 10.29
C ALA A 149 -6.00 -6.04 11.65
N LYS A 150 -5.96 -7.28 12.16
CA LYS A 150 -5.33 -7.59 13.46
C LYS A 150 -3.85 -7.23 13.49
N HIS A 151 -3.10 -7.64 12.47
CA HIS A 151 -1.67 -7.39 12.41
C HIS A 151 -1.35 -5.92 12.15
N ALA A 152 -2.06 -5.31 11.19
CA ALA A 152 -1.88 -3.90 10.91
C ALA A 152 -2.14 -3.07 12.19
N VAL A 153 -3.17 -3.42 12.98
CA VAL A 153 -3.48 -2.77 14.26
C VAL A 153 -2.38 -3.01 15.31
N SER A 154 -1.80 -4.20 15.35
CA SER A 154 -0.65 -4.50 16.23
C SER A 154 0.55 -3.63 15.89
N GLU A 155 0.90 -3.50 14.60
CA GLU A 155 1.96 -2.62 14.12
C GLU A 155 1.66 -1.13 14.39
N GLY A 156 0.41 -0.72 14.16
CA GLY A 156 -0.06 0.63 14.51
C GLY A 156 0.08 0.92 16.01
N THR A 157 -0.19 -0.07 16.87
CA THR A 157 -0.04 0.06 18.33
C THR A 157 1.43 0.18 18.72
N LYS A 158 2.32 -0.62 18.14
CA LYS A 158 3.78 -0.49 18.34
C LYS A 158 4.28 0.89 17.96
N ALA A 159 3.80 1.44 16.85
CA ALA A 159 4.15 2.79 16.41
C ALA A 159 3.66 3.87 17.39
N VAL A 160 2.45 3.72 17.96
CA VAL A 160 1.95 4.60 19.03
C VAL A 160 2.88 4.54 20.24
N THR A 161 3.15 3.33 20.74
CA THR A 161 3.98 3.14 21.94
C THR A 161 5.36 3.75 21.72
N LYS A 162 6.01 3.47 20.59
CA LYS A 162 7.31 4.06 20.25
C LYS A 162 7.25 5.59 20.27
N TYR A 163 6.23 6.18 19.67
CA TYR A 163 6.07 7.64 19.65
C TYR A 163 5.89 8.23 21.05
N THR A 164 5.10 7.58 21.91
CA THR A 164 4.90 8.01 23.30
C THR A 164 6.15 7.84 24.16
N SER A 165 6.93 6.76 23.95
CA SER A 165 8.19 6.49 24.67
C SER A 165 9.36 7.37 24.23
N SER A 166 9.28 8.01 23.06
CA SER A 166 10.34 8.87 22.51
C SER A 166 10.19 10.34 22.91
N LYS A 167 9.23 10.65 23.78
CA LYS A 167 8.88 12.01 24.20
C LYS A 167 9.49 12.33 25.56
#